data_AF-A0A949IS44-F1
#
_entry.id   AF-A0A949IS44-F1
#
_cell.length_a   1.000
_cell.length_b   1.000
_cell.length_c   1.000
_cell.angle_alpha   90.00
_cell.angle_beta   90.00
_cell.angle_gamma   90.00
#
_symmetry.space_group_name_H-M   'P 1'
#
loop_
_entity.id
_entity.type
_entity.pdbx_description
1 polymer ?
#
loop_
_entity_poly.entity_id
_entity_poly.type
_entity_poly.pdbx_seq_one_letter_code
_entity_poly.pdbx_strand_id
1 'polypeptide(L)'
;MGDRIDEGWMREQAAETRQERAKALKAAGPLLDEEKMAEMRSFLKNKCWMEPAAANDVIDTINSLAGEKGADARAVIRDALEGHVTAAFLKNENNFAPVTGLIGSAIAAREARIAALHKTMHAPSPAVPPRLKS
;
A
#
# COMPACT_ATOMS: atom_id res chain seq x y z
N MET A 1 2.01 40.43 2.49
CA MET A 1 0.66 39.84 2.30
C MET A 1 0.73 38.82 1.16
N GLY A 2 1.64 37.82 1.26
CA GLY A 2 1.98 36.90 0.16
C GLY A 2 1.74 35.41 0.47
N ASP A 3 1.51 35.04 1.73
CA ASP A 3 1.62 33.62 2.15
C ASP A 3 0.34 32.78 2.00
N ARG A 4 -0.84 33.41 1.78
CA ARG A 4 -2.13 32.69 1.77
C ARG A 4 -2.49 32.04 0.43
N ILE A 5 -1.93 32.53 -0.68
CA ILE A 5 -2.21 31.99 -2.02
C ILE A 5 -1.35 30.74 -2.26
N ASP A 6 -0.11 30.73 -1.75
CA ASP A 6 0.77 29.56 -1.81
C ASP A 6 0.25 28.37 -0.99
N GLU A 7 -0.27 28.59 0.23
CA GLU A 7 -0.85 27.51 1.04
C GLU A 7 -2.11 26.90 0.41
N GLY A 8 -2.96 27.72 -0.22
CA GLY A 8 -4.15 27.26 -0.92
C GLY A 8 -3.81 26.39 -2.13
N TRP A 9 -2.88 26.87 -2.96
CA TRP A 9 -2.43 26.14 -4.15
C TRP A 9 -1.66 24.86 -3.80
N MET A 10 -0.84 24.88 -2.76
CA MET A 10 -0.16 23.68 -2.26
C MET A 10 -1.12 22.64 -1.67
N ARG A 11 -2.21 23.06 -1.02
CA ARG A 11 -3.26 22.13 -0.55
C ARG A 11 -4.03 21.50 -1.70
N GLU A 12 -4.35 22.27 -2.74
CA GLU A 12 -5.02 21.75 -3.94
C GLU A 12 -4.13 20.75 -4.70
N GLN A 13 -2.86 21.08 -4.91
CA GLN A 13 -1.87 20.15 -5.50
C GLN A 13 -1.69 18.87 -4.65
N ALA A 14 -1.67 19.00 -3.32
CA ALA A 14 -1.61 17.84 -2.42
C ALA A 14 -2.90 16.98 -2.47
N ALA A 15 -4.07 17.61 -2.65
CA ALA A 15 -5.33 16.89 -2.79
C ALA A 15 -5.43 16.16 -4.14
N GLU A 16 -4.99 16.80 -5.22
CA GLU A 16 -4.96 16.24 -6.57
C GLU A 16 -4.04 15.02 -6.64
N THR A 17 -2.82 15.15 -6.14
CA THR A 17 -1.84 14.04 -6.06
C THR A 17 -2.34 12.87 -5.19
N ARG A 18 -3.04 13.16 -4.08
CA ARG A 18 -3.70 12.11 -3.26
C ARG A 18 -4.79 11.37 -4.03
N GLN A 19 -5.62 12.08 -4.80
CA GLN A 19 -6.66 11.44 -5.62
C GLN A 19 -6.08 10.59 -6.74
N GLU A 20 -5.07 11.07 -7.45
CA GLU A 20 -4.37 10.30 -8.48
C GLU A 20 -3.73 9.04 -7.89
N ARG A 21 -3.10 9.17 -6.72
CA ARG A 21 -2.54 8.04 -5.99
C ARG A 21 -3.62 7.03 -5.58
N ALA A 22 -4.75 7.49 -5.05
CA ALA A 22 -5.86 6.61 -4.68
C ALA A 22 -6.43 5.84 -5.90
N LYS A 23 -6.53 6.50 -7.06
CA LYS A 23 -6.93 5.85 -8.32
C LYS A 23 -5.90 4.81 -8.76
N ALA A 24 -4.61 5.12 -8.71
CA ALA A 24 -3.54 4.21 -9.06
C ALA A 24 -3.51 2.98 -8.13
N LEU A 25 -3.70 3.18 -6.81
CA LEU A 25 -3.81 2.11 -5.82
C LEU A 25 -5.01 1.19 -6.12
N LYS A 26 -6.17 1.78 -6.42
CA LYS A 26 -7.37 1.02 -6.78
C LYS A 26 -7.17 0.21 -8.06
N ALA A 27 -6.49 0.77 -9.06
CA ALA A 27 -6.19 0.08 -10.31
C ALA A 27 -5.14 -1.02 -10.17
N ALA A 28 -4.17 -0.86 -9.26
CA ALA A 28 -3.13 -1.86 -8.99
C ALA A 28 -3.63 -3.06 -8.17
N GLY A 29 -4.86 -3.02 -7.65
CA GLY A 29 -5.46 -4.09 -6.88
C GLY A 29 -5.00 -4.16 -5.42
N PRO A 30 -5.42 -5.21 -4.69
CA PRO A 30 -5.16 -5.33 -3.26
C PRO A 30 -3.66 -5.44 -2.96
N LEU A 31 -3.27 -5.03 -1.75
CA LEU A 31 -1.88 -5.16 -1.28
C LEU A 31 -1.50 -6.64 -1.13
N LEU A 32 -2.33 -7.38 -0.40
CA LEU A 32 -2.16 -8.80 -0.11
C LEU A 32 -3.14 -9.61 -0.98
N ASP A 33 -2.65 -10.70 -1.57
CA ASP A 33 -3.47 -11.74 -2.18
C ASP A 33 -4.13 -12.61 -1.07
N GLU A 34 -5.11 -13.45 -1.43
CA GLU A 34 -5.84 -14.28 -0.47
C GLU A 34 -4.92 -15.18 0.38
N GLU A 35 -3.87 -15.72 -0.25
CA GLU A 35 -2.88 -16.57 0.42
C GLU A 35 -2.10 -15.79 1.48
N LYS A 36 -1.54 -14.62 1.13
CA LYS A 36 -0.84 -13.76 2.09
C LYS A 36 -1.75 -13.17 3.15
N MET A 37 -3.03 -12.92 2.82
CA MET A 37 -4.02 -12.54 3.82
C MET A 37 -4.25 -13.67 4.83
N ALA A 38 -4.34 -14.92 4.39
CA ALA A 38 -4.46 -16.06 5.29
C ALA A 38 -3.20 -16.24 6.17
N GLU A 39 -2.01 -16.07 5.59
CA GLU A 39 -0.74 -16.10 6.34
C GLU A 39 -0.69 -14.99 7.40
N MET A 40 -1.08 -13.76 7.04
CA MET A 40 -1.16 -12.63 7.97
C MET A 40 -2.15 -12.91 9.11
N ARG A 41 -3.35 -13.40 8.81
CA ARG A 41 -4.34 -13.77 9.82
C ARG A 41 -3.82 -14.86 10.75
N SER A 42 -3.13 -15.86 10.20
CA SER A 42 -2.50 -16.92 10.99
C SER A 42 -1.42 -16.37 11.93
N PHE A 43 -0.58 -15.45 11.43
CA PHE A 43 0.41 -14.78 12.26
C PHE A 43 -0.23 -13.98 13.40
N LEU A 44 -1.22 -13.12 13.09
CA LEU A 44 -1.89 -12.28 14.09
C LEU A 44 -2.59 -13.13 15.15
N LYS A 45 -3.23 -14.22 14.75
CA LYS A 45 -3.85 -15.18 15.67
C LYS A 45 -2.83 -15.90 16.56
N ASN A 46 -1.77 -16.44 15.97
CA ASN A 46 -0.86 -17.34 16.69
C ASN A 46 0.24 -16.61 17.48
N LYS A 47 0.70 -15.45 17.01
CA LYS A 47 1.77 -14.67 17.64
C LYS A 47 1.25 -13.51 18.48
N CYS A 48 0.18 -12.86 18.02
CA CYS A 48 -0.39 -11.72 18.71
C CYS A 48 -1.64 -12.07 19.54
N TRP A 49 -2.09 -13.33 19.51
CA TRP A 49 -3.27 -13.81 20.23
C TRP A 49 -4.52 -12.97 19.94
N MET A 50 -4.63 -12.47 18.70
CA MET A 50 -5.71 -11.58 18.31
C MET A 50 -6.97 -12.36 17.92
N GLU A 51 -8.12 -11.81 18.32
CA GLU A 51 -9.42 -12.23 17.81
C GLU A 51 -9.55 -11.94 16.31
N PRO A 52 -10.36 -12.71 15.56
CA PRO A 52 -10.50 -12.54 14.11
C PRO A 52 -10.92 -11.13 13.67
N ALA A 53 -11.75 -10.45 14.47
CA ALA A 53 -12.18 -9.08 14.18
C ALA A 53 -11.00 -8.09 14.26
N ALA A 54 -10.25 -8.12 15.36
CA ALA A 54 -9.06 -7.29 15.54
C ALA A 54 -7.98 -7.57 14.49
N ALA A 55 -7.82 -8.84 14.09
CA ALA A 55 -6.89 -9.20 13.03
C ALA A 55 -7.29 -8.59 11.66
N ASN A 56 -8.59 -8.46 11.37
CA ASN A 56 -9.05 -7.79 10.16
C ASN A 56 -8.80 -6.28 10.22
N ASP A 57 -9.06 -5.65 11.37
CA ASP A 57 -8.82 -4.22 11.56
C ASP A 57 -7.33 -3.87 11.36
N VAL A 58 -6.42 -4.71 11.87
CA VAL A 58 -4.97 -4.56 11.64
C VAL A 58 -4.63 -4.69 10.16
N ILE A 59 -5.21 -5.65 9.44
CA ILE A 59 -4.96 -5.85 8.00
C ILE A 59 -5.49 -4.66 7.18
N ASP A 60 -6.66 -4.14 7.50
CA ASP A 60 -7.24 -2.97 6.84
C ASP A 60 -6.38 -1.72 7.10
N THR A 61 -5.87 -1.57 8.32
CA THR A 61 -4.93 -0.51 8.70
C THR A 61 -3.62 -0.61 7.91
N ILE A 62 -3.05 -1.82 7.79
CA ILE A 62 -1.86 -2.08 6.97
C ILE A 62 -2.10 -1.67 5.52
N ASN A 63 -3.24 -2.04 4.93
CA ASN A 63 -3.55 -1.72 3.55
C ASN A 63 -3.69 -0.20 3.32
N SER A 64 -4.27 0.50 4.29
CA SER A 64 -4.39 1.97 4.30
C SER A 64 -3.01 2.65 4.37
N LEU A 65 -2.20 2.31 5.38
CA LEU A 65 -0.87 2.90 5.61
C LEU A 65 0.11 2.59 4.47
N ALA A 66 0.07 1.36 3.94
CA ALA A 66 0.87 0.97 2.79
C ALA A 66 0.48 1.72 1.49
N GLY A 67 -0.67 2.40 1.47
CA GLY A 67 -1.13 3.23 0.35
C GLY A 67 -0.22 4.44 0.11
N GLU A 68 0.43 4.92 1.16
CA GLU A 68 1.29 6.09 1.09
C GLU A 68 2.54 5.84 0.23
N LYS A 69 2.94 6.86 -0.52
CA LYS A 69 4.10 6.75 -1.40
C LYS A 69 5.38 6.66 -0.55
N GLY A 70 6.13 5.58 -0.72
CA GLY A 70 7.35 5.33 0.07
C GLY A 70 7.07 4.77 1.46
N ALA A 71 5.88 4.19 1.69
CA ALA A 71 5.55 3.54 2.96
C ALA A 71 6.63 2.51 3.36
N ASP A 72 7.17 2.70 4.56
CA ASP A 72 8.12 1.77 5.16
C ASP A 72 7.36 0.58 5.78
N ALA A 73 7.65 -0.63 5.31
CA ALA A 73 6.93 -1.83 5.72
C ALA A 73 6.98 -2.07 7.24
N ARG A 74 8.10 -1.70 7.87
CA ARG A 74 8.30 -1.87 9.30
C ARG A 74 7.49 -0.85 10.10
N ALA A 75 7.48 0.42 9.69
CA ALA A 75 6.63 1.44 10.29
C ALA A 75 5.14 1.08 10.13
N VAL A 76 4.71 0.68 8.92
CA VAL A 76 3.33 0.27 8.64
C VAL A 76 2.84 -0.82 9.60
N ILE A 77 3.64 -1.87 9.82
CA ILE A 77 3.26 -2.96 10.73
C ILE A 77 3.23 -2.51 12.17
N ARG A 78 4.26 -1.77 12.59
CA ARG A 78 4.37 -1.31 13.98
C ARG A 78 3.17 -0.43 14.32
N ASP A 79 2.84 0.50 13.44
CA ASP A 79 1.77 1.46 13.63
C ASP A 79 0.38 0.77 13.52
N ALA A 80 0.24 -0.25 12.66
CA ALA A 80 -1.00 -1.04 12.60
C ALA A 80 -1.19 -1.97 13.80
N LEU A 81 -0.11 -2.46 14.42
CA LEU A 81 -0.16 -3.26 15.64
C LEU A 81 -0.27 -2.40 16.91
N GLU A 82 -0.04 -1.09 16.79
CA GLU A 82 -0.15 -0.16 17.90
C GLU A 82 -1.59 -0.16 18.45
N GLY A 83 -1.73 -0.29 19.76
CA GLY A 83 -3.03 -0.41 20.42
C GLY A 83 -3.62 -1.83 20.47
N HIS A 84 -3.09 -2.78 19.68
CA HIS A 84 -3.51 -4.18 19.70
C HIS A 84 -2.54 -5.11 20.44
N VAL A 85 -1.26 -4.74 20.52
CA VAL A 85 -0.23 -5.51 21.24
C VAL A 85 0.49 -4.65 22.26
N THR A 86 1.23 -5.29 23.17
CA THR A 86 1.98 -4.57 24.20
C THR A 86 3.18 -3.82 23.61
N ALA A 87 3.56 -2.71 24.24
CA ALA A 87 4.76 -1.96 23.84
C ALA A 87 6.05 -2.82 23.90
N ALA A 88 6.12 -3.81 24.79
CA ALA A 88 7.23 -4.76 24.84
C ALA A 88 7.28 -5.65 23.59
N PHE A 89 6.12 -6.05 23.06
CA PHE A 89 6.02 -6.80 21.81
C PHE A 89 6.52 -5.98 20.62
N LEU A 90 6.11 -4.70 20.53
CA LEU A 90 6.51 -3.77 19.46
C LEU A 90 8.01 -3.42 19.49
N LYS A 91 8.63 -3.42 20.66
CA LYS A 91 10.08 -3.16 20.81
C LYS A 91 10.96 -4.27 20.28
N ASN A 92 10.47 -5.52 20.25
CA ASN A 92 11.24 -6.64 19.75
C ASN A 92 10.89 -6.92 18.28
N GLU A 93 11.74 -6.42 17.40
CA GLU A 93 11.58 -6.52 15.94
C GLU A 93 11.47 -7.96 15.44
N ASN A 94 12.09 -8.91 16.13
CA ASN A 94 12.03 -10.32 15.75
C ASN A 94 10.61 -10.88 15.84
N ASN A 95 9.74 -10.26 16.63
CA ASN A 95 8.35 -10.70 16.77
C ASN A 95 7.57 -10.54 15.47
N PHE A 96 7.86 -9.51 14.67
CA PHE A 96 7.14 -9.16 13.44
C PHE A 96 8.04 -9.13 12.19
N ALA A 97 9.31 -9.55 12.29
CA ALA A 97 10.20 -9.68 11.13
C ALA A 97 9.62 -10.53 9.97
N PRO A 98 8.95 -11.68 10.21
CA PRO A 98 8.39 -12.49 9.12
C PRO A 98 7.34 -11.72 8.30
N VAL A 99 6.43 -11.04 8.99
CA VAL A 99 5.37 -10.25 8.35
C VAL A 99 5.90 -8.94 7.74
N THR A 100 7.02 -8.43 8.25
CA THR A 100 7.72 -7.26 7.67
C THR A 100 8.26 -7.56 6.28
N GLY A 101 8.88 -8.72 6.09
CA GLY A 101 9.36 -9.14 4.76
C GLY A 101 8.20 -9.34 3.77
N LEU A 102 7.10 -9.94 4.24
CA LEU A 102 5.90 -10.17 3.43
C LEU A 102 5.26 -8.85 2.98
N ILE A 103 5.09 -7.90 3.90
CA ILE A 103 4.50 -6.58 3.59
C ILE A 103 5.44 -5.75 2.71
N GLY A 104 6.75 -5.76 2.96
CA GLY A 104 7.71 -5.08 2.10
C GLY A 104 7.67 -5.59 0.66
N SER A 105 7.61 -6.91 0.48
CA SER A 105 7.47 -7.53 -0.84
C SER A 105 6.13 -7.18 -1.50
N ALA A 106 5.05 -7.12 -0.72
CA ALA A 106 3.72 -6.74 -1.22
C ALA A 106 3.64 -5.27 -1.66
N ILE A 107 4.22 -4.35 -0.88
CA ILE A 107 4.34 -2.93 -1.24
C ILE A 107 5.13 -2.79 -2.53
N ALA A 108 6.30 -3.42 -2.64
CA ALA A 108 7.13 -3.37 -3.84
C ALA A 108 6.40 -3.93 -5.08
N ALA A 109 5.68 -5.05 -4.92
CA ALA A 109 4.88 -5.63 -6.00
C ALA A 109 3.75 -4.70 -6.45
N ARG A 110 3.05 -4.03 -5.51
CA ARG A 110 2.00 -3.07 -5.84
C ARG A 110 2.57 -1.82 -6.52
N GLU A 111 3.70 -1.29 -6.06
CA GLU A 111 4.39 -0.18 -6.74
C GLU A 111 4.82 -0.55 -8.16
N ALA A 112 5.30 -1.78 -8.38
CA ALA A 112 5.63 -2.26 -9.72
C ALA A 112 4.39 -2.30 -10.64
N ARG A 113 3.23 -2.71 -10.11
CA ARG A 113 1.95 -2.66 -10.85
C ARG A 113 1.52 -1.23 -11.17
N ILE A 114 1.63 -0.31 -10.21
CA ILE A 114 1.34 1.13 -10.43
C ILE A 114 2.26 1.70 -11.52
N ALA A 115 3.56 1.41 -11.44
CA ALA A 115 4.53 1.85 -12.43
C ALA A 115 4.25 1.26 -13.83
N ALA A 116 3.81 -0.01 -13.91
CA ALA A 116 3.41 -0.64 -15.16
C ALA A 116 2.15 0.00 -15.77
N LEU A 117 1.14 0.34 -14.95
CA LEU A 117 -0.06 1.05 -15.39
C LEU A 117 0.26 2.44 -15.95
N HIS A 118 1.18 3.17 -15.31
CA HIS A 118 1.63 4.47 -15.82
C HIS A 118 2.41 4.33 -17.14
N LYS A 119 3.19 3.26 -17.33
CA LYS A 119 3.88 2.99 -18.60
C LYS A 119 2.92 2.64 -19.74
N THR A 120 1.84 1.91 -19.48
CA THR A 120 0.87 1.54 -20.52
C THR A 120 -0.03 2.72 -20.93
N MET A 121 -0.30 3.68 -20.05
CA MET A 121 -1.00 4.92 -20.40
C MET A 121 -0.20 5.84 -21.35
N HIS A 122 1.13 5.73 -21.36
CA HIS A 122 2.02 6.47 -22.26
C HIS A 122 2.56 5.64 -23.43
N ALA A 123 2.08 4.41 -23.62
CA ALA A 123 2.42 3.65 -24.81
C ALA A 123 1.86 4.37 -26.05
N PRO A 124 2.68 4.73 -27.05
CA PRO A 124 2.15 5.27 -28.29
C PRO A 124 1.18 4.24 -28.88
N SER A 125 -0.02 4.72 -29.23
CA SER A 125 -1.07 3.91 -29.84
C SER A 125 -0.46 3.05 -30.95
N PRO A 126 -0.74 1.73 -31.01
CA PRO A 126 -0.17 0.88 -32.04
C PRO A 126 -0.52 1.46 -33.40
N ALA A 127 0.51 1.85 -34.16
CA ALA A 127 0.35 2.36 -35.51
C ALA A 127 -0.41 1.31 -36.32
N VAL A 128 -1.59 1.68 -36.83
CA VAL A 128 -2.40 0.83 -37.69
C VAL A 128 -1.51 0.38 -38.86
N PRO A 129 -1.24 -0.93 -39.04
CA PRO A 129 -0.44 -1.38 -40.17
C PRO A 129 -1.18 -1.02 -41.46
N PRO A 130 -0.50 -0.46 -42.48
CA PRO A 130 -1.14 -0.12 -43.74
C PRO A 130 -1.75 -1.40 -44.34
N ARG A 131 -3.07 -1.37 -44.60
CA ARG A 131 -3.76 -2.44 -45.32
C ARG A 131 -3.05 -2.64 -46.67
N LEU A 132 -2.36 -3.77 -46.83
CA LEU A 132 -1.97 -4.27 -48.15
C LEU A 132 -3.26 -4.51 -48.94
N LYS A 133 -3.47 -3.70 -49.99
CA LYS A 133 -4.43 -4.00 -51.05
C LYS A 133 -3.77 -5.05 -51.94
N SER A 134 -4.31 -6.27 -51.94
CA SER A 134 -4.10 -7.26 -52.98
C SER A 134 -5.45 -7.57 -53.61
#